data_AF-A0A7X9CFB2-F1
#
_entry.id   AF-A0A7X9CFB2-F1
#
_cell.length_a   1.000
_cell.length_b   1.000
_cell.length_c   1.000
_cell.angle_alpha   90.00
_cell.angle_beta   90.00
_cell.angle_gamma   90.00
#
_symmetry.space_group_name_H-M   'P 1'
#
loop_
_entity.id
_entity.type
_entity.pdbx_description
1 polymer ?
#
loop_
_entity_poly.entity_id
_entity_poly.type
_entity_poly.pdbx_seq_one_letter_code
_entity_poly.pdbx_strand_id
1 'polypeptide(L)'
;MDFRKDKLIITVALTENVPTKEMNPNTPITTKEIVEDIIKCREAGASVAHIHVRDEEGDPTSERELYKKILDDLEKNNCDIITQLSTGARGGGNTIEWRGQMLDLNAEMASLFTGSSKFSTQVNENSFELIEALANKMYKNNIKSEIEAFDLGMIDNAKYLLKKGVLKGHHIFCFLFQAS
;
A
#
# COMPACT_ATOMS: atom_id res chain seq x y z
N MET A 1 16.73 -13.33 -22.48
CA MET A 1 15.30 -13.03 -22.27
C MET A 1 14.96 -11.82 -23.12
N ASP A 2 13.93 -11.93 -23.96
CA ASP A 2 13.38 -10.76 -24.66
C ASP A 2 12.26 -10.18 -23.80
N PHE A 3 12.66 -9.36 -22.81
CA PHE A 3 11.76 -8.79 -21.80
C PHE A 3 10.61 -7.95 -22.40
N ARG A 4 10.64 -7.66 -23.71
CA ARG A 4 9.60 -6.94 -24.44
C ARG A 4 8.36 -7.78 -24.77
N LYS A 5 8.40 -9.10 -24.55
CA LYS A 5 7.26 -10.01 -24.81
C LYS A 5 6.48 -10.40 -23.56
N ASP A 6 7.02 -10.13 -22.37
CA ASP A 6 6.35 -10.46 -21.12
C ASP A 6 5.29 -9.40 -20.78
N LYS A 7 4.20 -9.82 -20.13
CA LYS A 7 3.18 -8.89 -19.67
C LYS A 7 3.77 -7.98 -18.59
N LEU A 8 3.56 -6.67 -18.72
CA LEU A 8 3.97 -5.67 -17.74
C LEU A 8 2.81 -5.35 -16.81
N ILE A 9 3.06 -5.40 -15.50
CA ILE A 9 2.14 -4.93 -14.47
C ILE A 9 2.53 -3.49 -14.15
N ILE A 10 1.53 -2.59 -14.16
CA ILE A 10 1.69 -1.18 -13.80
C ILE A 10 0.88 -0.93 -12.53
N THR A 11 1.56 -0.47 -11.47
CA THR A 11 0.94 0.01 -10.23
C THR A 11 0.82 1.52 -10.28
N VAL A 12 -0.34 2.06 -9.93
CA VAL A 12 -0.55 3.51 -9.76
C VAL A 12 -0.66 3.87 -8.28
N ALA A 13 0.12 4.85 -7.87
CA ALA A 13 0.22 5.33 -6.49
C ALA A 13 -0.08 6.83 -6.51
N LEU A 14 -1.35 7.18 -6.26
CA LEU A 14 -1.92 8.47 -6.67
C LEU A 14 -1.78 9.56 -5.61
N THR A 15 -2.24 9.26 -4.39
CA THR A 15 -2.37 10.24 -3.30
C THR A 15 -1.14 10.32 -2.42
N GLU A 16 -0.61 9.16 -2.02
CA GLU A 16 0.49 9.03 -1.07
C GLU A 16 0.26 9.84 0.24
N ASN A 17 1.30 9.93 1.07
CA ASN A 17 1.23 10.63 2.36
C ASN A 17 1.88 12.03 2.36
N VAL A 18 2.53 12.45 1.26
CA VAL A 18 3.29 13.72 1.18
C VAL A 18 2.69 14.74 0.22
N PRO A 19 2.29 14.37 -1.01
CA PRO A 19 1.74 15.33 -1.96
C PRO A 19 0.52 16.07 -1.41
N THR A 20 0.39 17.35 -1.71
CA THR A 20 -0.78 18.17 -1.37
C THR A 20 -1.31 18.87 -2.61
N LYS A 21 -2.54 19.39 -2.56
CA LYS A 21 -3.10 20.21 -3.64
C LYS A 21 -2.33 21.51 -3.89
N GLU A 22 -1.62 22.02 -2.88
CA GLU A 22 -0.73 23.18 -3.04
C GLU A 22 0.52 22.82 -3.87
N MET A 23 1.08 21.61 -3.65
CA MET A 23 2.22 21.12 -4.43
C MET A 23 1.83 20.75 -5.87
N ASN A 24 0.67 20.13 -6.03
CA ASN A 24 0.09 19.80 -7.34
C ASN A 24 -1.45 19.79 -7.23
N PRO A 25 -2.17 20.69 -7.94
CA PRO A 25 -3.63 20.80 -7.84
C PRO A 25 -4.37 19.52 -8.28
N ASN A 26 -3.72 18.66 -9.05
CA ASN A 26 -4.25 17.38 -9.51
C ASN A 26 -4.07 16.24 -8.51
N THR A 27 -3.47 16.48 -7.33
CA THR A 27 -3.37 15.46 -6.28
C THR A 27 -4.78 15.09 -5.81
N PRO A 28 -5.21 13.82 -5.93
CA PRO A 28 -6.51 13.38 -5.44
C PRO A 28 -6.45 13.21 -3.92
N ILE A 29 -7.36 13.87 -3.20
CA ILE A 29 -7.39 13.87 -1.73
C ILE A 29 -8.68 13.20 -1.24
N THR A 30 -9.81 13.57 -1.81
CA THR A 30 -11.10 12.99 -1.42
C THR A 30 -11.26 11.59 -1.98
N THR A 31 -12.00 10.74 -1.26
CA THR A 31 -12.37 9.38 -1.74
C THR A 31 -12.95 9.37 -3.15
N LYS A 32 -13.76 10.39 -3.50
CA LYS A 32 -14.33 10.54 -4.84
C LYS A 32 -13.25 10.80 -5.90
N GLU A 33 -12.35 11.76 -5.66
CA GLU A 33 -11.24 12.06 -6.59
C GLU A 33 -10.35 10.83 -6.78
N ILE A 34 -10.04 10.12 -5.69
CA ILE A 34 -9.21 8.91 -5.72
C ILE A 34 -9.86 7.84 -6.61
N VAL A 35 -11.15 7.55 -6.42
CA VAL A 35 -11.88 6.56 -7.25
C VAL A 35 -11.90 6.97 -8.72
N GLU A 36 -12.22 8.24 -9.02
CA GLU A 36 -12.25 8.74 -10.39
C GLU A 36 -10.90 8.59 -11.09
N ASP A 37 -9.80 8.89 -10.39
CA ASP A 37 -8.45 8.78 -10.96
C ASP A 37 -7.98 7.32 -11.05
N ILE A 38 -8.34 6.45 -10.12
CA ILE A 38 -8.10 5.00 -10.22
C ILE A 38 -8.77 4.44 -11.48
N ILE A 39 -10.03 4.80 -11.75
CA ILE A 39 -10.75 4.34 -12.95
C ILE A 39 -10.06 4.81 -14.22
N LYS A 40 -9.71 6.10 -14.31
CA LYS A 40 -8.96 6.63 -15.48
C LYS A 40 -7.63 5.91 -15.67
N CYS A 41 -6.90 5.64 -14.60
CA CYS A 41 -5.65 4.89 -14.64
C CYS A 41 -5.87 3.46 -15.10
N ARG A 42 -6.95 2.81 -14.65
CA ARG A 42 -7.31 1.47 -15.09
C ARG A 42 -7.61 1.44 -16.58
N GLU A 43 -8.39 2.39 -17.08
CA GLU A 43 -8.68 2.55 -18.51
C GLU A 43 -7.41 2.79 -19.34
N ALA A 44 -6.41 3.46 -18.77
CA ALA A 44 -5.10 3.68 -19.39
C ALA A 44 -4.16 2.45 -19.33
N GLY A 45 -4.53 1.39 -18.60
CA GLY A 45 -3.79 0.12 -18.54
C GLY A 45 -3.14 -0.20 -17.18
N ALA A 46 -3.39 0.59 -16.13
CA ALA A 46 -2.98 0.22 -14.78
C ALA A 46 -3.59 -1.12 -14.36
N SER A 47 -2.83 -1.92 -13.62
CA SER A 47 -3.24 -3.24 -13.14
C SER A 47 -3.47 -3.26 -11.63
N VAL A 48 -2.77 -2.40 -10.89
CA VAL A 48 -2.83 -2.32 -9.43
C VAL A 48 -3.00 -0.86 -9.01
N ALA A 49 -3.85 -0.60 -8.03
CA ALA A 49 -3.95 0.70 -7.35
C ALA A 49 -3.36 0.57 -5.94
N HIS A 50 -2.28 1.31 -5.66
CA HIS A 50 -1.73 1.48 -4.32
C HIS A 50 -2.48 2.63 -3.63
N ILE A 51 -3.27 2.29 -2.62
CA ILE A 51 -4.28 3.19 -2.06
C ILE A 51 -3.78 3.74 -0.72
N HIS A 52 -3.76 5.07 -0.65
CA HIS A 52 -3.68 5.86 0.57
C HIS A 52 -4.98 6.67 0.71
N VAL A 53 -5.30 7.07 1.94
CA VAL A 53 -6.44 7.96 2.22
C VAL A 53 -5.99 9.18 2.99
N ARG A 54 -6.74 10.27 2.83
CA ARG A 54 -6.59 11.52 3.58
C ARG A 54 -7.89 11.83 4.31
N ASP A 55 -7.78 12.46 5.48
CA ASP A 55 -8.94 12.97 6.20
C ASP A 55 -9.52 14.23 5.54
N GLU A 56 -10.52 14.84 6.19
CA GLU A 56 -11.19 16.05 5.68
C GLU A 56 -10.27 17.28 5.60
N GLU A 57 -9.22 17.33 6.42
CA GLU A 57 -8.21 18.40 6.42
C GLU A 57 -7.12 18.15 5.35
N GLY A 58 -7.12 16.96 4.75
CA GLY A 58 -6.15 16.52 3.76
C GLY A 58 -4.92 15.85 4.37
N ASP A 59 -4.93 15.55 5.66
CA ASP A 59 -3.83 14.90 6.36
C ASP A 59 -3.85 13.39 6.16
N PRO A 60 -2.68 12.72 6.15
CA PRO A 60 -2.61 11.26 6.03
C PRO A 60 -3.32 10.55 7.18
N THR A 61 -4.12 9.54 6.87
CA THR A 61 -4.83 8.74 7.88
C THR A 61 -4.89 7.26 7.50
N SER A 62 -5.22 6.41 8.48
CA SER A 62 -5.48 4.97 8.30
C SER A 62 -6.95 4.61 8.52
N GLU A 63 -7.84 5.60 8.48
CA GLU A 63 -9.28 5.41 8.72
C GLU A 63 -9.89 4.35 7.81
N ARG A 64 -10.34 3.26 8.43
CA ARG A 64 -10.96 2.12 7.76
C ARG A 64 -12.14 2.51 6.87
N GLU A 65 -12.97 3.44 7.31
CA GLU A 65 -14.19 3.82 6.58
C GLU A 65 -13.89 4.55 5.26
N LEU A 66 -12.79 5.29 5.18
CA LEU A 66 -12.35 5.93 3.94
C LEU A 66 -11.85 4.90 2.93
N TYR A 67 -11.07 3.91 3.38
CA TYR A 67 -10.68 2.77 2.55
C TYR A 67 -11.90 1.99 2.07
N LYS A 68 -12.84 1.69 2.98
CA LYS A 68 -14.06 0.97 2.65
C LYS A 68 -14.86 1.69 1.57
N LYS A 69 -15.03 3.01 1.71
CA LYS A 69 -15.74 3.82 0.72
C LYS A 69 -15.10 3.74 -0.67
N ILE A 70 -13.77 3.80 -0.76
CA ILE A 70 -13.07 3.66 -2.05
C ILE A 70 -13.32 2.26 -2.65
N LEU A 71 -13.19 1.20 -1.87
CA LEU A 71 -13.41 -0.17 -2.34
C LEU A 71 -14.86 -0.39 -2.80
N ASP A 72 -15.85 0.05 -2.01
CA ASP A 72 -17.26 -0.05 -2.35
C ASP A 72 -17.59 0.72 -3.65
N ASP A 73 -17.03 1.92 -3.81
CA ASP A 73 -17.25 2.74 -4.99
C ASP A 73 -16.55 2.15 -6.24
N LEU A 74 -15.37 1.54 -6.11
CA LEU A 74 -14.71 0.82 -7.20
C LEU A 74 -15.51 -0.42 -7.64
N GLU A 75 -16.02 -1.20 -6.69
CA GLU A 75 -16.90 -2.35 -6.95
C GLU A 75 -18.18 -1.91 -7.65
N LYS A 76 -18.83 -0.85 -7.16
CA LYS A 76 -20.04 -0.28 -7.77
C LYS A 76 -19.83 0.18 -9.22
N ASN A 77 -18.63 0.66 -9.55
CA ASN A 77 -18.28 1.06 -10.90
C ASN A 77 -17.79 -0.13 -11.77
N ASN A 78 -17.77 -1.35 -11.25
CA ASN A 78 -17.22 -2.55 -11.91
C ASN A 78 -15.77 -2.34 -12.38
N CYS A 79 -14.97 -1.61 -11.59
CA CYS A 79 -13.57 -1.37 -11.92
C CYS A 79 -12.74 -2.62 -11.60
N ASP A 80 -12.37 -3.38 -12.63
CA ASP A 80 -11.51 -4.57 -12.52
C ASP A 80 -10.03 -4.19 -12.33
N ILE A 81 -9.70 -3.54 -11.20
CA ILE A 81 -8.32 -3.22 -10.81
C ILE A 81 -7.98 -3.93 -9.50
N ILE A 82 -6.75 -4.44 -9.38
CA ILE A 82 -6.28 -5.03 -8.12
C ILE A 82 -6.11 -3.91 -7.10
N THR A 83 -6.74 -4.05 -5.94
CA THR A 83 -6.66 -3.07 -4.86
C THR A 83 -5.57 -3.44 -3.87
N GLN A 84 -4.65 -2.51 -3.61
CA GLN A 84 -3.55 -2.67 -2.69
C GLN A 84 -3.62 -1.60 -1.60
N LEU A 85 -3.97 -2.00 -0.37
CA LEU A 85 -4.11 -1.09 0.75
C LEU A 85 -2.76 -0.76 1.38
N SER A 86 -2.46 0.52 1.60
CA SER A 86 -1.22 0.91 2.24
C SER A 86 -1.25 0.64 3.74
N THR A 87 -0.17 0.04 4.27
CA THR A 87 0.05 -0.07 5.73
C THR A 87 1.19 0.83 6.20
N GLY A 88 1.52 1.91 5.48
CA GLY A 88 2.66 2.79 5.78
C GLY A 88 2.65 3.46 7.17
N ALA A 89 3.79 4.01 7.58
CA ALA A 89 4.03 4.54 8.93
C ALA A 89 3.73 6.04 9.12
N ARG A 90 3.07 6.71 8.17
CA ARG A 90 2.74 8.15 8.26
C ARG A 90 1.26 8.33 8.59
N GLY A 91 0.92 9.46 9.23
CA GLY A 91 -0.46 9.85 9.49
C GLY A 91 -1.02 9.49 10.88
N GLY A 92 -0.21 8.97 11.80
CA GLY A 92 -0.68 8.72 13.17
C GLY A 92 0.14 7.67 13.90
N GLY A 93 -0.55 6.64 14.42
CA GLY A 93 0.04 5.61 15.26
C GLY A 93 0.93 4.62 14.53
N ASN A 94 1.88 4.02 15.27
CA ASN A 94 2.74 2.95 14.76
C ASN A 94 2.38 1.59 15.35
N THR A 95 1.09 1.24 15.34
CA THR A 95 0.56 -0.02 15.89
C THR A 95 -0.25 -0.77 14.84
N ILE A 96 -0.56 -2.05 15.11
CA ILE A 96 -1.42 -2.86 14.26
C ILE A 96 -2.86 -2.31 14.24
N GLU A 97 -3.32 -1.77 15.36
CA GLU A 97 -4.62 -1.11 15.50
C GLU A 97 -4.70 0.17 14.70
N TRP A 98 -3.58 0.81 14.34
CA TRP A 98 -3.57 1.97 13.48
C TRP A 98 -3.34 1.60 12.01
N ARG A 99 -2.21 0.94 11.73
CA ARG A 99 -1.71 0.69 10.37
C ARG A 99 -2.39 -0.49 9.67
N GLY A 100 -3.08 -1.34 10.44
CA GLY A 100 -3.79 -2.50 9.92
C GLY A 100 -5.31 -2.37 9.99
N GLN A 101 -5.87 -1.19 10.30
CA GLN A 101 -7.31 -1.01 10.50
C GLN A 101 -8.15 -1.52 9.35
N MET A 102 -7.69 -1.28 8.12
CA MET A 102 -8.36 -1.62 6.87
C MET A 102 -8.15 -3.08 6.41
N LEU A 103 -7.29 -3.85 7.08
CA LEU A 103 -6.89 -5.20 6.62
C LEU A 103 -7.97 -6.28 6.83
N ASP A 104 -9.17 -5.91 7.27
CA ASP A 104 -10.35 -6.78 7.27
C ASP A 104 -11.29 -6.49 6.09
N LEU A 105 -11.00 -5.48 5.28
CA LEU A 105 -11.75 -5.17 4.06
C LEU A 105 -11.41 -6.13 2.92
N ASN A 106 -12.33 -6.25 1.97
CA ASN A 106 -12.17 -7.11 0.80
C ASN A 106 -11.24 -6.48 -0.25
N ALA A 107 -9.94 -6.48 0.03
CA ALA A 107 -8.89 -6.07 -0.91
C ALA A 107 -7.99 -7.26 -1.24
N GLU A 108 -7.43 -7.30 -2.45
CA GLU A 108 -6.57 -8.39 -2.88
C GLU A 108 -5.18 -8.31 -2.26
N MET A 109 -4.69 -7.09 -2.04
CA MET A 109 -3.32 -6.84 -1.62
C MET A 109 -3.19 -5.78 -0.53
N ALA A 110 -2.05 -5.80 0.15
CA ALA A 110 -1.61 -4.70 1.00
C ALA A 110 -0.09 -4.60 1.00
N SER A 111 0.43 -3.38 1.17
CA SER A 111 1.87 -3.15 1.29
C SER A 111 2.38 -3.57 2.67
N LEU A 112 3.59 -4.13 2.74
CA LEU A 112 4.21 -4.58 3.98
C LEU A 112 5.70 -4.27 3.95
N PHE A 113 6.13 -3.43 4.88
CA PHE A 113 7.53 -3.19 5.16
C PHE A 113 8.11 -4.35 5.95
N THR A 114 9.29 -4.84 5.58
CA THR A 114 10.03 -5.88 6.33
C THR A 114 11.22 -5.33 7.10
N GLY A 115 11.27 -4.01 7.32
CA GLY A 115 12.26 -3.37 8.16
C GLY A 115 12.05 -1.87 8.28
N SER A 116 12.78 -1.24 9.20
CA SER A 116 12.77 0.20 9.37
C SER A 116 13.68 0.90 8.34
N SER A 117 13.32 2.12 7.96
CA SER A 117 14.14 2.98 7.09
C SER A 117 14.08 4.43 7.56
N LYS A 118 14.98 5.26 7.03
CA LYS A 118 14.93 6.71 7.24
C LYS A 118 13.99 7.34 6.20
N PHE A 119 13.02 8.12 6.66
CA PHE A 119 12.33 9.11 5.83
C PHE A 119 12.97 10.49 6.05
N SER A 120 12.64 11.45 5.18
CA SER A 120 13.22 12.80 5.21
C SER A 120 13.09 13.50 6.57
N THR A 121 11.93 13.37 7.22
CA THR A 121 11.60 14.09 8.47
C THR A 121 11.40 13.16 9.68
N GLN A 122 11.36 11.84 9.47
CA GLN A 122 11.06 10.88 10.53
C GLN A 122 11.66 9.50 10.24
N VAL A 123 11.61 8.59 11.20
CA VAL A 123 11.89 7.18 10.97
C VAL A 123 10.62 6.51 10.43
N ASN A 124 10.77 5.71 9.39
CA ASN A 124 9.77 4.72 9.00
C ASN A 124 9.99 3.48 9.86
N GLU A 125 9.43 3.49 11.06
CA GLU A 125 9.68 2.45 12.05
C GLU A 125 8.78 1.23 11.81
N ASN A 126 9.41 0.06 11.67
CA ASN A 126 8.74 -1.22 11.52
C ASN A 126 9.44 -2.26 12.40
N SER A 127 8.98 -2.41 13.64
CA SER A 127 9.47 -3.46 14.53
C SER A 127 9.06 -4.84 13.99
N PHE A 128 9.84 -5.88 14.28
CA PHE A 128 9.49 -7.25 13.89
C PHE A 128 8.12 -7.68 14.44
N GLU A 129 7.76 -7.23 15.65
CA GLU A 129 6.45 -7.50 16.23
C GLU A 129 5.32 -6.91 15.38
N LEU A 130 5.44 -5.65 14.96
CA LEU A 130 4.46 -5.01 14.09
C LEU A 130 4.39 -5.68 12.71
N ILE A 131 5.54 -6.03 12.13
CA ILE A 131 5.62 -6.71 10.83
C ILE A 131 4.90 -8.07 10.91
N GLU A 132 5.17 -8.85 11.97
CA GLU A 132 4.52 -10.14 12.19
C GLU A 132 3.01 -9.98 12.42
N ALA A 133 2.58 -8.96 13.18
CA ALA A 133 1.16 -8.69 13.42
C ALA A 133 0.43 -8.33 12.12
N LEU A 134 1.00 -7.44 11.30
CA LEU A 134 0.44 -7.04 10.00
C LEU A 134 0.36 -8.24 9.05
N ALA A 135 1.47 -8.98 8.89
CA ALA A 135 1.52 -10.16 8.01
C ALA A 135 0.50 -11.23 8.41
N ASN A 136 0.36 -11.50 9.73
CA ASN A 136 -0.62 -12.46 10.23
C ASN A 136 -2.07 -11.97 9.99
N LYS A 137 -2.34 -10.67 10.15
CA LYS A 137 -3.66 -10.09 9.86
C LYS A 137 -3.99 -10.19 8.37
N MET A 138 -3.05 -9.86 7.48
CA MET A 138 -3.19 -10.02 6.03
C MET A 138 -3.52 -11.48 5.68
N TYR A 139 -2.72 -12.43 6.18
CA TYR A 139 -2.93 -13.85 5.92
C TYR A 139 -4.30 -14.35 6.40
N LYS A 140 -4.75 -13.92 7.59
CA LYS A 140 -6.06 -14.29 8.14
C LYS A 140 -7.22 -13.81 7.27
N ASN A 141 -7.08 -12.66 6.61
CA ASN A 141 -8.11 -12.07 5.76
C ASN A 141 -7.87 -12.31 4.26
N ASN A 142 -7.01 -13.26 3.90
CA ASN A 142 -6.71 -13.60 2.50
C ASN A 142 -6.16 -12.43 1.67
N ILE A 143 -5.46 -11.50 2.32
CA ILE A 143 -4.80 -10.37 1.68
C ILE A 143 -3.36 -10.76 1.36
N LYS A 144 -2.94 -10.56 0.11
CA LYS A 144 -1.57 -10.84 -0.32
C LYS A 144 -0.66 -9.65 -0.05
N SER A 145 0.44 -9.88 0.65
CA SER A 145 1.44 -8.84 0.90
C SER A 145 2.31 -8.55 -0.32
N GLU A 146 2.51 -7.27 -0.61
CA GLU A 146 3.64 -6.76 -1.39
C GLU A 146 4.72 -6.25 -0.45
N ILE A 147 5.96 -6.71 -0.62
CA ILE A 147 7.07 -6.36 0.25
C ILE A 147 7.71 -5.07 -0.22
N GLU A 148 7.59 -4.04 0.60
CA GLU A 148 8.20 -2.72 0.37
C GLU A 148 9.64 -2.72 0.88
N ALA A 149 10.60 -2.82 -0.04
CA ALA A 149 12.01 -2.91 0.27
C ALA A 149 12.73 -1.59 -0.07
N PHE A 150 12.98 -0.79 0.97
CA PHE A 150 13.81 0.42 0.89
C PHE A 150 15.32 0.12 0.99
N ASP A 151 15.69 -1.03 1.54
CA ASP A 151 17.07 -1.43 1.77
C ASP A 151 17.25 -2.93 1.51
N LEU A 152 18.46 -3.36 1.16
CA LEU A 152 18.82 -4.77 0.97
C LEU A 152 18.53 -5.60 2.23
N GLY A 153 18.71 -5.04 3.43
CA GLY A 153 18.40 -5.73 4.68
C GLY A 153 16.93 -6.16 4.78
N MET A 154 16.01 -5.43 4.13
CA MET A 154 14.58 -5.78 4.11
C MET A 154 14.30 -7.05 3.28
N ILE A 155 15.12 -7.32 2.26
CA ILE A 155 15.04 -8.56 1.48
C ILE A 155 15.42 -9.76 2.35
N ASP A 156 16.49 -9.63 3.14
CA ASP A 156 16.93 -10.71 4.03
C ASP A 156 15.97 -10.91 5.21
N ASN A 157 15.39 -9.84 5.74
CA ASN A 157 14.29 -9.93 6.71
C ASN A 157 13.08 -10.65 6.13
N ALA A 158 12.69 -10.36 4.88
CA ALA A 158 11.59 -11.06 4.22
C ALA A 158 11.89 -12.56 4.07
N LYS A 159 13.10 -12.94 3.67
CA LYS A 159 13.54 -14.35 3.62
C LYS A 159 13.51 -15.01 5.00
N TYR A 160 13.93 -14.30 6.05
CA TYR A 160 13.86 -14.78 7.43
C TYR A 160 12.41 -15.03 7.87
N LEU A 161 11.49 -14.09 7.59
CA LEU A 161 10.08 -14.21 7.91
C LEU A 161 9.39 -15.34 7.12
N LEU A 162 9.80 -15.58 5.87
CA LEU A 162 9.39 -16.74 5.08
C LEU A 162 9.83 -18.05 5.74
N LYS A 163 11.10 -18.14 6.17
CA LYS A 163 11.63 -19.32 6.87
C LYS A 163 10.92 -19.57 8.21
N LYS A 164 10.53 -18.51 8.92
CA LYS A 164 9.75 -18.58 10.17
C LYS A 164 8.28 -18.96 9.93
N GLY A 165 7.80 -18.91 8.69
CA GLY A 165 6.40 -19.20 8.34
C GLY A 165 5.44 -18.05 8.65
N VAL A 166 5.95 -16.85 8.91
CA VAL A 166 5.14 -15.63 9.06
C VAL A 166 4.63 -15.18 7.70
N LEU A 167 5.56 -14.98 6.76
CA LEU A 167 5.22 -14.77 5.35
C LEU A 167 4.98 -16.14 4.70
N LYS A 168 3.93 -16.24 3.87
CA LYS A 168 3.51 -17.51 3.26
C LYS A 168 3.22 -17.31 1.78
N GLY A 169 3.49 -18.32 0.97
CA GLY A 169 3.25 -18.28 -0.47
C GLY A 169 4.24 -17.39 -1.24
N HIS A 170 3.82 -16.97 -2.44
CA HIS A 170 4.63 -16.13 -3.33
C HIS A 170 4.43 -14.66 -3.00
N HIS A 171 5.52 -13.92 -2.86
CA HIS A 171 5.52 -12.49 -2.57
C HIS A 171 6.02 -11.69 -3.76
N ILE A 172 5.45 -10.49 -3.93
CA ILE A 172 5.94 -9.49 -4.87
C ILE A 172 6.84 -8.55 -4.07
N PHE A 173 8.00 -8.21 -4.62
CA PHE A 173 8.89 -7.23 -4.02
C PHE A 173 8.79 -5.93 -4.81
N CYS A 174 8.46 -4.84 -4.12
CA CYS A 174 8.58 -3.48 -4.61
C CYS A 174 9.90 -2.90 -4.09
N PHE A 175 10.80 -2.56 -5.01
CA PHE A 175 12.07 -1.92 -4.67
C PHE A 175 11.91 -0.41 -4.70
N LEU A 176 11.97 0.22 -3.53
CA LEU A 176 11.76 1.64 -3.37
C LEU A 176 13.10 2.38 -3.34
N PHE A 177 13.43 3.02 -4.46
CA PHE A 177 14.63 3.84 -4.58
C PHE A 177 14.28 5.31 -4.31
N GLN A 178 14.73 5.85 -3.18
CA GLN A 178 14.61 7.29 -2.92
C GLN A 178 15.63 8.05 -3.80
N ALA A 179 15.16 9.02 -4.57
CA ALA A 179 16.03 10.03 -5.15
C ALA A 179 16.46 10.98 -4.02
N SER A 180 17.77 11.07 -3.79
CA SER A 180 18.41 12.02 -2.87
C SER A 180 18.24 13.46 -3.31
#